data_AF-A0A7S2BNW3-F1
#
_entry.id   AF-A0A7S2BNW3-F1
#
_cell.length_a   1.000
_cell.length_b   1.000
_cell.length_c   1.000
_cell.angle_alpha   90.00
_cell.angle_beta   90.00
_cell.angle_gamma   90.00
#
_symmetry.space_group_name_H-M   'P 1'
#
loop_
_entity.id
_entity.type
_entity.pdbx_description
1 polymer ?
#
loop_
_entity_poly.entity_id
_entity_poly.type
_entity_poly.pdbx_seq_one_letter_code
_entity_poly.pdbx_strand_id
1 'polypeptide(L)'
;AAAGWGALSMLPPGFEDELYCPQGFCQKKKDVSPGFVGPKTAFWHCVPEGNAEGEPKEATAWGSMLGDNVKEALLTKGMTTKLCSEDTEAALHDRSNSGSGYGKPDTLDATVADK
;
A
#
# COMPACT_ATOMS: atom_id res chain seq x y z
N ALA A 1 27.39 -28.31 7.50
CA ALA A 1 25.99 -27.81 7.61
C ALA A 1 26.08 -26.36 8.07
N ALA A 2 25.44 -25.35 7.48
CA ALA A 2 24.26 -25.31 6.62
C ALA A 2 24.42 -24.22 5.55
N ALA A 3 23.89 -24.48 4.35
CA ALA A 3 23.62 -23.45 3.35
C ALA A 3 22.34 -22.71 3.77
N GLY A 4 22.46 -21.45 4.18
CA GLY A 4 21.31 -20.59 4.44
C GLY A 4 20.73 -20.09 3.12
N TRP A 5 19.56 -20.59 2.76
CA TRP A 5 18.82 -20.16 1.57
C TRP A 5 18.35 -18.71 1.74
N GLY A 6 18.59 -17.89 0.73
CA GLY A 6 18.19 -16.49 0.69
C GLY A 6 16.68 -16.32 0.47
N ALA A 7 16.16 -15.23 1.03
CA ALA A 7 14.94 -14.56 0.56
C ALA A 7 14.89 -13.14 1.14
N LEU A 8 15.93 -12.33 0.87
CA LEU A 8 15.71 -10.90 0.86
C LEU A 8 15.10 -10.60 -0.51
N SER A 9 13.76 -10.60 -0.58
CA SER A 9 13.01 -9.98 -1.69
C SER A 9 13.17 -8.44 -1.65
N MET A 10 14.36 -7.97 -1.32
CA MET A 10 14.83 -6.61 -1.54
C MET A 10 15.47 -6.67 -2.90
N LEU A 11 14.80 -6.14 -3.92
CA LEU A 11 15.48 -5.96 -5.19
C LEU A 11 16.77 -5.18 -4.93
N PRO A 12 17.87 -5.53 -5.62
CA PRO A 12 19.11 -4.80 -5.47
C PRO A 12 18.85 -3.31 -5.72
N PRO A 13 19.54 -2.42 -4.97
CA PRO A 13 19.40 -0.98 -5.18
C PRO A 13 19.63 -0.66 -6.65
N GLY A 14 18.78 0.17 -7.24
CA GLY A 14 18.84 0.48 -8.67
C GLY A 14 17.81 -0.20 -9.57
N PHE A 15 16.96 -1.11 -9.07
CA PHE A 15 15.92 -1.79 -9.87
C PHE A 15 14.48 -1.28 -9.63
N GLU A 16 14.18 -0.73 -8.44
CA GLU A 16 12.88 -0.12 -8.09
C GLU A 16 13.09 1.20 -7.33
N ASP A 17 13.86 2.11 -7.91
CA ASP A 17 14.10 3.42 -7.29
C ASP A 17 12.81 4.26 -7.25
N GLU A 18 12.08 4.28 -8.37
CA GLU A 18 10.89 5.09 -8.57
C GLU A 18 9.71 4.25 -9.07
N LEU A 19 8.51 4.71 -8.77
CA LEU A 19 7.27 4.06 -9.17
C LEU A 19 6.45 5.04 -10.01
N TYR A 20 5.98 4.56 -11.14
CA TYR A 20 5.28 5.35 -12.15
C TYR A 20 3.86 4.81 -12.36
N CYS A 21 2.90 5.72 -12.40
CA CYS A 21 1.50 5.45 -12.70
C CYS A 21 1.12 6.01 -14.07
N PRO A 22 0.15 5.39 -14.77
CA PRO A 22 -0.39 5.96 -16.00
C PRO A 22 -1.05 7.32 -15.75
N GLN A 23 -1.18 8.13 -16.81
CA GLN A 23 -1.86 9.42 -16.74
C GLN A 23 -3.30 9.27 -16.21
N GLY A 24 -3.71 10.20 -15.33
CA GLY A 24 -5.01 10.14 -14.66
C GLY A 24 -5.06 9.18 -13.47
N PHE A 25 -3.91 8.64 -13.06
CA PHE A 25 -3.76 7.86 -11.84
C PHE A 25 -2.71 8.50 -10.93
N CYS A 26 -2.89 8.32 -9.63
CA CYS A 26 -1.98 8.73 -8.58
C CYS A 26 -1.55 7.51 -7.75
N GLN A 27 -0.40 7.62 -7.10
CA GLN A 27 0.18 6.57 -6.27
C GLN A 27 -0.47 6.58 -4.89
N LYS A 28 -0.93 5.40 -4.46
CA LYS A 28 -1.48 5.16 -3.13
C LYS A 28 -0.87 3.90 -2.51
N LYS A 29 -0.73 3.91 -1.19
CA LYS A 29 -0.14 2.82 -0.44
C LYS A 29 -1.17 1.68 -0.28
N LYS A 30 -0.74 0.46 -0.58
CA LYS A 30 -1.52 -0.76 -0.34
C LYS A 30 -1.53 -1.08 1.16
N ASP A 31 -2.66 -1.57 1.64
CA ASP A 31 -2.71 -2.23 2.95
C ASP A 31 -2.07 -3.61 2.81
N VAL A 32 -0.91 -3.78 3.44
CA VAL A 32 -0.14 -5.03 3.42
C VAL A 32 -0.11 -5.59 4.83
N SER A 33 -0.10 -6.91 4.95
CA SER A 33 -0.06 -7.57 6.25
C SER A 33 1.15 -7.14 7.07
N PRO A 34 1.00 -6.95 8.39
CA PRO A 34 2.13 -6.59 9.25
C PRO A 34 3.22 -7.66 9.15
N GLY A 35 4.46 -7.23 8.92
CA GLY A 35 5.61 -8.12 8.71
C GLY A 35 5.84 -8.54 7.26
N PHE A 36 5.02 -8.08 6.30
CA PHE A 36 5.27 -8.31 4.88
C PHE A 36 6.53 -7.56 4.42
N VAL A 37 7.48 -8.30 3.83
CA VAL A 37 8.71 -7.78 3.23
C VAL A 37 8.70 -8.17 1.75
N GLY A 38 8.79 -7.18 0.88
CA GLY A 38 8.67 -7.41 -0.56
C GLY A 38 9.21 -6.25 -1.40
N PRO A 39 8.99 -6.31 -2.73
CA PRO A 39 9.37 -5.25 -3.66
C PRO A 39 8.56 -3.98 -3.40
N LYS A 40 9.07 -2.82 -3.83
CA LYS A 40 8.40 -1.52 -3.63
C LYS A 40 7.02 -1.52 -4.29
N THR A 41 6.89 -2.11 -5.48
CA THR A 41 5.62 -2.32 -6.19
C THR A 41 4.55 -3.10 -5.40
N ALA A 42 4.94 -3.91 -4.41
CA ALA A 42 3.98 -4.62 -3.56
C ALA A 42 3.33 -3.72 -2.49
N PHE A 43 3.95 -2.59 -2.16
CA PHE A 43 3.44 -1.64 -1.17
C PHE A 43 2.64 -0.49 -1.79
N TRP A 44 2.62 -0.37 -3.11
CA TRP A 44 2.01 0.76 -3.82
C TRP A 44 1.14 0.29 -4.99
N HIS A 45 0.01 0.96 -5.21
CA HIS A 45 -0.82 0.83 -6.41
C HIS A 45 -1.10 2.21 -7.01
N CYS A 46 -1.59 2.21 -8.24
CA CYS A 46 -2.11 3.37 -8.93
C CYS A 46 -3.62 3.39 -8.82
N VAL A 47 -4.20 4.44 -8.26
CA VAL A 47 -5.65 4.66 -8.20
C VAL A 47 -6.02 5.86 -9.09
N PRO A 48 -7.22 5.88 -9.70
CA PRO A 48 -7.61 6.99 -10.57
C PRO A 48 -7.73 8.30 -9.78
N GLU A 49 -7.15 9.36 -10.32
CA GLU A 49 -7.22 10.71 -9.76
C GLU A 49 -8.66 11.23 -9.88
N GLY A 50 -9.35 11.40 -8.74
CA GLY A 50 -10.71 11.97 -8.68
C GLY A 50 -11.88 10.99 -8.65
N ASN A 51 -11.67 9.67 -8.69
CA ASN A 51 -12.73 8.67 -8.49
C ASN A 51 -12.24 7.48 -7.67
N ALA A 52 -12.79 7.30 -6.47
CA ALA A 52 -12.47 6.17 -5.59
C ALA A 52 -13.03 4.82 -6.08
N GLU A 53 -13.87 4.81 -7.12
CA GLU A 53 -14.54 3.61 -7.63
C GLU A 53 -13.82 2.94 -8.82
N GLY A 54 -12.70 3.48 -9.28
CA GLY A 54 -11.95 2.89 -10.38
C GLY A 54 -11.05 1.73 -9.95
N GLU A 55 -10.83 0.78 -10.85
CA GLU A 55 -10.01 -0.40 -10.57
C GLU A 55 -8.53 0.00 -10.39
N PRO A 56 -7.90 -0.35 -9.26
CA PRO A 56 -6.50 -0.02 -9.00
C PRO A 56 -5.59 -0.76 -9.98
N LYS A 57 -4.60 -0.05 -10.51
CA LYS A 57 -3.57 -0.61 -11.41
C LYS A 57 -2.26 -0.84 -10.66
N GLU A 58 -1.44 -1.74 -11.19
CA GLU A 58 -0.10 -1.94 -10.68
C GLU A 58 0.81 -0.76 -11.05
N ALA A 59 1.63 -0.34 -10.10
CA ALA A 59 2.65 0.67 -10.34
C ALA A 59 3.77 0.08 -11.20
N THR A 60 4.23 0.85 -12.18
CA THR A 60 5.38 0.47 -13.00
C THR A 60 6.65 0.88 -12.28
N ALA A 61 7.47 -0.08 -11.88
CA ALA A 61 8.77 0.21 -11.31
C ALA A 61 9.77 0.68 -12.38
N TRP A 62 10.55 1.68 -12.03
CA TRP A 62 11.75 2.07 -12.74
C TRP A 62 12.92 2.15 -11.76
N GLY A 63 14.09 1.77 -12.24
CA GLY A 63 15.32 1.88 -11.48
C GLY A 63 16.46 2.36 -12.36
N SER A 64 17.44 2.99 -11.72
CA SER A 64 18.62 3.60 -12.34
C SER A 64 19.43 2.62 -13.19
N MET A 65 19.37 1.31 -12.88
CA MET A 65 20.05 0.27 -13.66
C MET A 65 19.39 -0.04 -15.01
N LEU A 66 18.12 0.35 -15.20
CA LEU A 66 17.44 0.24 -16.50
C LEU A 66 17.90 1.33 -17.47
N GLY A 67 18.54 2.39 -16.95
CA GLY A 67 19.04 3.53 -17.72
C GLY A 67 17.98 4.60 -17.97
N ASP A 68 18.46 5.82 -18.23
CA ASP A 68 17.63 7.01 -18.41
C ASP A 68 16.70 6.92 -19.63
N ASN A 69 17.11 6.20 -20.68
CA ASN A 69 16.26 5.98 -21.87
C ASN A 69 14.91 5.33 -21.51
N VAL A 70 14.89 4.42 -20.53
CA VAL A 70 13.65 3.78 -20.07
C VAL A 70 12.82 4.78 -19.27
N LYS A 71 13.46 5.62 -18.45
CA LYS A 71 12.80 6.70 -17.71
C LYS A 71 12.12 7.68 -18.65
N GLU A 72 12.85 8.15 -19.66
CA GLU A 72 12.35 9.05 -20.68
C GLU A 72 11.20 8.44 -21.46
N ALA A 73 11.25 7.13 -21.77
CA ALA A 73 10.14 6.43 -22.40
C ALA A 73 8.88 6.37 -21.52
N LEU A 74 9.03 6.20 -20.20
CA LEU A 74 7.91 6.23 -19.25
C LEU A 74 7.31 7.64 -19.15
N LEU A 75 8.15 8.66 -19.06
CA LEU A 75 7.74 10.07 -19.04
C LEU A 75 7.05 10.47 -20.36
N THR A 76 7.58 10.03 -21.50
CA THR A 76 6.99 10.26 -22.84
C THR A 76 5.64 9.58 -23.00
N LYS A 77 5.44 8.41 -22.36
CA LYS A 77 4.14 7.74 -22.27
C LYS A 77 3.15 8.44 -21.35
N GLY A 78 3.53 9.59 -20.76
CA GLY A 78 2.69 10.35 -19.84
C GLY A 78 2.56 9.70 -18.47
N MET A 79 3.49 8.82 -18.08
CA MET A 79 3.48 8.26 -16.74
C MET A 79 3.91 9.30 -15.70
N THR A 80 3.31 9.24 -14.51
CA THR A 80 3.48 10.19 -13.42
C THR A 80 3.86 9.50 -12.12
N THR A 81 4.67 10.18 -11.31
CA THR A 81 5.06 9.74 -9.95
C THR A 81 4.26 10.47 -8.86
N LYS A 82 3.15 11.13 -9.21
CA LYS A 82 2.32 11.87 -8.24
C LYS A 82 1.72 10.93 -7.20
N LEU A 83 1.78 11.34 -5.94
CA LEU A 83 1.01 10.76 -4.84
C LEU A 83 -0.44 11.26 -4.91
N CYS A 84 -1.39 10.44 -4.45
CA CYS A 84 -2.76 10.90 -4.28
C CYS A 84 -2.84 11.94 -3.17
N SER A 85 -3.56 13.05 -3.40
CA SER A 85 -3.83 14.03 -2.34
C SER A 85 -4.64 13.36 -1.21
N GLU A 86 -4.23 13.63 0.03
CA GLU A 86 -4.68 12.95 1.26
C GLU A 86 -6.20 13.06 1.54
N ASP A 87 -6.95 13.85 0.77
CA ASP A 87 -8.41 13.92 0.82
C ASP A 87 -9.10 12.58 0.47
N THR A 88 -8.36 11.59 -0.03
CA THR A 88 -8.87 10.26 -0.42
C THR A 88 -8.50 9.14 0.58
N GLU A 89 -7.81 9.48 1.68
CA GLU A 89 -7.38 8.52 2.71
C GLU A 89 -8.44 8.34 3.81
N ALA A 90 -9.33 9.33 3.97
CA ALA A 90 -10.43 9.29 4.94
C ALA A 90 -11.61 8.40 4.50
N ALA A 91 -11.70 7.99 3.23
CA ALA A 91 -12.85 7.25 2.71
C ALA A 91 -12.73 5.72 2.80
N LEU A 92 -11.55 5.16 3.14
CA LEU A 92 -11.36 3.70 3.26
C LEU A 92 -11.04 3.22 4.68
N HIS A 93 -10.78 4.12 5.63
CA HIS A 93 -10.58 3.75 7.04
C HIS A 93 -11.86 3.75 7.90
N ASP A 94 -13.02 4.12 7.35
CA ASP A 94 -14.32 4.05 8.06
C ASP A 94 -15.14 2.79 7.69
N ARG A 95 -14.49 1.70 7.27
CA ARG A 95 -15.18 0.40 7.14
C ARG A 95 -14.49 -0.76 7.83
N SER A 96 -13.34 -0.54 8.45
CA SER A 96 -12.62 -1.58 9.21
C SER A 96 -12.65 -1.41 10.73
N ASN A 97 -13.43 -0.47 11.29
CA ASN A 97 -13.70 -0.42 12.74
C ASN A 97 -15.05 -1.06 13.11
N SER A 98 -15.23 -2.32 12.74
CA SER A 98 -16.28 -3.19 13.31
C SER A 98 -15.80 -4.64 13.28
N GLY A 99 -14.81 -4.97 14.11
CA GLY A 99 -14.52 -6.37 14.41
C GLY A 99 -13.08 -6.71 14.78
N SER A 100 -12.65 -6.39 16.00
CA SER A 100 -11.67 -7.12 16.83
C SER A 100 -11.46 -6.31 18.12
N GLY A 101 -11.99 -6.64 19.29
CA GLY A 101 -12.26 -7.97 19.83
C GLY A 101 -11.09 -8.47 20.70
N TYR A 102 -10.73 -7.74 21.78
CA TYR A 102 -9.97 -8.23 22.94
C TYR A 102 -10.45 -7.42 24.17
N GLY A 103 -11.43 -7.88 24.97
CA GLY A 103 -11.24 -8.55 26.27
C GLY A 103 -10.68 -7.61 27.35
N LYS A 104 -11.33 -7.25 28.47
CA LYS A 104 -11.94 -8.02 29.61
C LYS A 104 -12.30 -6.96 30.71
N PRO A 105 -12.71 -7.31 31.96
CA PRO A 105 -13.70 -8.26 32.49
C PRO A 105 -14.72 -7.57 33.45
N ASP A 106 -15.67 -8.36 33.97
CA ASP A 106 -16.39 -8.26 35.25
C ASP A 106 -16.70 -6.88 35.88
N THR A 107 -17.99 -6.57 35.91
CA THR A 107 -18.66 -6.30 37.20
C THR A 107 -20.03 -6.98 37.18
N LEU A 108 -20.08 -8.22 37.67
CA LEU A 108 -21.22 -8.65 38.45
C LEU A 108 -21.25 -7.78 39.72
N ASP A 109 -22.25 -6.92 39.85
CA ASP A 109 -22.77 -6.63 41.19
C ASP A 109 -24.28 -6.84 41.17
N ALA A 110 -24.65 -7.95 41.79
CA ALA A 110 -26.00 -8.25 42.17
C ALA A 110 -26.25 -7.61 43.54
N THR A 111 -27.26 -6.76 43.67
CA THR A 111 -28.07 -6.56 44.88
C THR A 111 -29.12 -5.49 44.56
N VAL A 112 -30.37 -5.49 44.98
CA VAL A 112 -31.18 -6.39 45.82
C VAL A 112 -32.65 -6.05 45.55
N ALA A 113 -33.54 -6.96 45.93
CA ALA A 113 -34.99 -6.85 45.90
C ALA A 113 -35.60 -5.74 46.79
N ASP A 114 -36.94 -5.65 46.72
CA ASP A 114 -37.89 -5.00 47.66
C ASP A 114 -38.11 -3.50 47.38
N LYS A 115 -39.33 -3.02 47.07
CA LYS A 115 -40.63 -3.33 47.68
C LYS A 115 -41.78 -2.80 46.82
#